data_AF-A0AAE2VXW6-F1
#
_entry.id   AF-A0AAE2VXW6-F1
#
_cell.length_a   1.000
_cell.length_b   1.000
_cell.length_c   1.000
_cell.angle_alpha   90.00
_cell.angle_beta   90.00
_cell.angle_gamma   90.00
#
_symmetry.space_group_name_H-M   'P 1'
#
loop_
_entity.id
_entity.type
_entity.pdbx_description
1 polymer ?
#
loop_
_entity_poly.entity_id
_entity_poly.type
_entity_poly.pdbx_seq_one_letter_code
_entity_poly.pdbx_strand_id
1 'polypeptide(L)'
;MVFGGVIAGGLGFLAAEMNVFNTRADLDGIDRTLSAQADRIATLENAEAPVVETPELQDVQSSIAALSDTVSLIEARLKELENRPAPSGEGSGVSAEYAEVLETLQASVEEQKSEISRLLENALSVEEATANAARAAQAQQALTAITAALGTGAGFETAVQDLTDSGVENIPAALNENADGVAHLLSLQTTFPDTARAALSVARASGGDDTAGGVGAFLKRQLGARSVAPREGDDPDAVLSRAEAAVREGRVADALTEIETLPAPVQDAMAEWLAAARARAATEAAVQDLSQRLTAN
;
A
#
# COMPACT_ATOMS: atom_id res chain seq x y z
N MET A 1 24.36 60.58 4.45
CA MET A 1 23.42 60.00 5.42
C MET A 1 23.59 58.49 5.43
N VAL A 2 24.56 58.01 6.21
CA VAL A 2 24.77 56.59 6.47
C VAL A 2 24.62 56.49 7.98
N PHE A 3 23.47 56.07 8.51
CA PHE A 3 23.26 55.60 9.90
C PHE A 3 21.76 55.29 10.15
N GLY A 4 21.12 54.53 9.24
CA GLY A 4 19.72 54.09 9.40
C GLY A 4 19.50 52.57 9.32
N GLY A 5 20.55 51.79 9.03
CA GLY A 5 20.43 50.36 8.71
C GLY A 5 20.78 49.38 9.82
N VAL A 6 21.28 49.83 10.97
CA VAL A 6 21.84 48.92 12.01
C VAL A 6 20.86 48.64 13.16
N ILE A 7 19.82 49.46 13.35
CA ILE A 7 18.86 49.26 14.46
C ILE A 7 17.72 48.28 14.07
N ALA A 8 17.40 48.14 12.78
CA ALA A 8 16.41 47.16 12.30
C ALA A 8 16.96 45.71 12.31
N GLY A 9 18.27 45.52 12.17
CA GLY A 9 18.92 44.21 12.27
C GLY A 9 19.05 43.68 13.72
N GLY A 10 19.08 44.58 14.71
CA GLY A 10 19.22 44.20 16.13
C GLY A 10 17.92 43.75 16.80
N LEU A 11 16.77 44.30 16.40
CA LEU A 11 15.46 43.92 16.96
C LEU A 11 14.87 42.66 16.30
N GLY A 12 15.24 42.36 15.06
CA GLY A 12 14.87 41.10 14.41
C GLY A 12 15.58 39.88 15.00
N PHE A 13 16.81 40.02 15.50
CA PHE A 13 17.57 38.94 16.11
C PHE A 13 17.12 38.62 17.56
N LEU A 14 16.69 39.62 18.33
CA LEU A 14 16.18 39.39 19.69
C LEU A 14 14.74 38.84 19.73
N ALA A 15 13.95 39.05 18.67
CA ALA A 15 12.64 38.42 18.52
C ALA A 15 12.72 36.94 18.08
N ALA A 16 13.86 36.51 17.53
CA ALA A 16 14.11 35.10 17.20
C ALA A 16 14.53 34.26 18.43
N GLU A 17 15.16 34.89 19.42
CA GLU A 17 15.61 34.20 20.64
C GLU A 17 14.52 34.09 21.71
N MET A 18 13.52 34.97 21.69
CA MET A 18 12.36 34.88 22.59
C MET A 18 11.19 34.18 21.90
N ASN A 19 11.07 32.89 22.21
CA ASN A 19 10.03 31.93 21.87
C ASN A 19 8.60 32.37 22.30
N VAL A 20 8.10 33.49 21.78
CA VAL A 20 6.80 34.10 22.16
C VAL A 20 5.67 33.71 21.22
N PHE A 21 5.99 33.28 20.00
CA PHE A 21 5.03 32.68 19.08
C PHE A 21 5.52 31.28 18.74
N ASN A 22 4.73 30.27 19.13
CA ASN A 22 4.94 28.86 18.83
C ASN A 22 4.78 28.57 17.33
N THR A 23 5.54 29.29 16.50
CA THR A 23 5.55 29.27 15.02
C THR A 23 6.80 28.58 14.49
N ARG A 24 7.55 27.85 15.33
CA ARG A 24 8.21 26.65 14.83
C ARG A 24 7.06 25.73 14.43
N ALA A 25 6.59 25.87 13.18
CA ALA A 25 6.03 24.74 12.46
C ALA A 25 6.91 23.55 12.80
N ASP A 26 6.32 22.38 13.01
CA ASP A 26 7.01 21.17 13.45
C ASP A 26 7.99 20.72 12.35
N LEU A 27 9.06 21.50 12.15
CA LEU A 27 10.14 21.29 11.19
C LEU A 27 10.89 20.05 11.61
N ASP A 28 10.99 19.81 12.92
CA ASP A 28 11.51 18.56 13.47
C ASP A 28 10.60 17.38 13.09
N GLY A 29 9.27 17.55 13.10
CA GLY A 29 8.31 16.53 12.66
C GLY A 29 8.30 16.32 11.15
N ILE A 30 8.45 17.39 10.37
CA ILE A 30 8.60 17.33 8.90
C ILE A 30 9.93 16.67 8.54
N ASP A 31 11.03 17.00 9.22
CA ASP A 31 12.33 16.37 9.03
C ASP A 31 12.29 14.89 9.44
N ARG A 32 11.62 14.55 10.55
CA ARG A 32 11.38 13.14 10.93
C ARG A 32 10.56 12.40 9.88
N THR A 33 9.53 13.04 9.31
CA THR A 33 8.68 12.43 8.29
C THR A 33 9.44 12.27 6.97
N LEU A 34 10.25 13.27 6.60
CA LEU A 34 11.09 13.26 5.40
C LEU A 34 12.22 12.25 5.52
N SER A 35 12.85 12.12 6.69
CA SER A 35 13.83 11.06 6.97
C SER A 35 13.16 9.68 6.97
N ALA A 36 11.98 9.51 7.58
CA ALA A 36 11.25 8.24 7.54
C ALA A 36 10.80 7.87 6.11
N GLN A 37 10.45 8.86 5.28
CA GLN A 37 10.14 8.64 3.87
C GLN A 37 11.40 8.35 3.06
N ALA A 38 12.51 9.05 3.31
CA ALA A 38 13.80 8.78 2.67
C ALA A 38 14.32 7.39 3.04
N ASP A 39 14.15 6.97 4.29
CA ASP A 39 14.48 5.62 4.76
C ASP A 39 13.57 4.59 4.08
N ARG A 40 12.26 4.85 3.95
CA ARG A 40 11.33 3.96 3.21
C ARG A 40 11.67 3.88 1.72
N ILE A 41 11.98 5.00 1.08
CA ILE A 41 12.41 5.06 -0.31
C ILE A 41 13.74 4.33 -0.46
N ALA A 42 14.72 4.56 0.42
CA ALA A 42 15.97 3.81 0.43
C ALA A 42 15.74 2.32 0.72
N THR A 43 14.74 1.95 1.52
CA THR A 43 14.38 0.55 1.78
C THR A 43 13.69 -0.08 0.57
N LEU A 44 12.97 0.70 -0.25
CA LEU A 44 12.33 0.24 -1.49
C LEU A 44 13.30 0.26 -2.68
N GLU A 45 14.24 1.19 -2.73
CA GLU A 45 15.30 1.29 -3.74
C GLU A 45 16.42 0.28 -3.47
N ASN A 46 16.69 -0.04 -2.20
CA ASN A 46 17.57 -1.13 -1.79
C ASN A 46 16.81 -2.42 -1.42
N ALA A 47 15.48 -2.44 -1.57
CA ALA A 47 14.78 -3.71 -1.68
C ALA A 47 15.24 -4.27 -3.00
N GLU A 48 16.27 -5.11 -2.94
CA GLU A 48 16.66 -6.00 -4.02
C GLU A 48 15.35 -6.54 -4.60
N ALA A 49 15.04 -6.15 -5.86
CA ALA A 49 13.90 -6.71 -6.59
C ALA A 49 13.90 -8.19 -6.28
N PRO A 50 12.78 -8.81 -5.84
CA PRO A 50 12.77 -10.15 -5.30
C PRO A 50 13.65 -10.98 -6.20
N VAL A 51 14.84 -11.31 -5.70
CA VAL A 51 15.76 -12.15 -6.45
C VAL A 51 14.98 -13.43 -6.43
N VAL A 52 14.30 -13.70 -7.54
CA VAL A 52 13.97 -15.04 -7.93
C VAL A 52 15.34 -15.67 -7.88
N GLU A 53 15.67 -16.33 -6.76
CA GLU A 53 16.83 -17.16 -6.69
C GLU A 53 16.70 -18.00 -7.96
N THR A 54 17.75 -18.03 -8.76
CA THR A 54 17.79 -18.80 -10.01
C THR A 54 18.48 -20.14 -9.78
N PRO A 55 18.18 -20.95 -8.72
CA PRO A 55 18.73 -22.29 -8.66
C PRO A 55 18.25 -23.11 -9.88
N GLU A 56 17.13 -22.70 -10.50
CA GLU A 56 16.51 -23.42 -11.62
C GLU A 56 17.19 -23.19 -12.97
N LEU A 57 17.91 -22.06 -13.20
CA LEU A 57 18.70 -21.89 -14.43
C LEU A 57 19.90 -22.84 -14.47
N GLN A 58 20.48 -23.12 -13.31
CA GLN A 58 21.55 -24.12 -13.16
C GLN A 58 21.01 -25.54 -13.36
N ASP A 59 19.80 -25.82 -12.91
CA ASP A 59 19.14 -27.09 -13.17
C ASP A 59 18.84 -27.27 -14.66
N VAL A 60 18.28 -26.26 -15.33
CA VAL A 60 18.05 -26.29 -16.79
C VAL A 60 19.36 -26.45 -17.56
N GLN A 61 20.43 -25.76 -17.19
CA GLN A 61 21.76 -25.94 -17.80
C GLN A 61 22.31 -27.35 -17.60
N SER A 62 22.18 -27.90 -16.40
CA SER A 62 22.64 -29.26 -16.08
C SER A 62 21.88 -30.32 -16.89
N SER A 63 20.59 -30.10 -17.08
CA SER A 63 19.69 -30.94 -17.88
C SER A 63 20.03 -30.91 -19.38
N ILE A 64 20.33 -29.72 -19.92
CA ILE A 64 20.79 -29.55 -21.31
C ILE A 64 22.13 -30.27 -21.53
N ALA A 65 23.05 -30.19 -20.56
CA ALA A 65 24.32 -30.90 -20.63
C ALA A 65 24.10 -32.43 -20.64
N ALA A 66 23.24 -32.95 -19.75
CA ALA A 66 22.89 -34.37 -19.70
C ALA A 66 22.25 -34.87 -21.01
N LEU A 67 21.38 -34.07 -21.62
CA LEU A 67 20.75 -34.39 -22.90
C LEU A 67 21.77 -34.44 -24.05
N SER A 68 22.72 -33.49 -24.07
CA SER A 68 23.81 -33.45 -25.05
C SER A 68 24.75 -34.67 -24.95
N ASP A 69 25.06 -35.09 -23.72
CA ASP A 69 25.88 -36.28 -23.47
C ASP A 69 25.17 -37.56 -23.94
N THR A 70 23.86 -37.65 -23.69
CA THR A 70 23.04 -38.79 -24.11
C THR A 70 22.93 -38.88 -25.65
N VAL A 71 22.73 -37.74 -26.33
CA VAL A 71 22.72 -37.69 -27.81
C VAL A 71 24.06 -38.13 -28.38
N SER A 72 25.17 -37.68 -27.80
CA SER A 72 26.52 -38.08 -28.22
C SER A 72 26.75 -39.58 -28.06
N LEU A 73 26.23 -40.19 -26.99
CA LEU A 73 26.29 -41.63 -26.74
C LEU A 73 25.47 -42.42 -27.77
N ILE A 74 24.26 -41.96 -28.10
CA ILE A 74 23.41 -42.60 -29.11
C ILE A 74 24.06 -42.53 -30.50
N GLU A 75 24.63 -41.38 -30.89
CA GLU A 75 25.36 -41.24 -32.17
C GLU A 75 26.55 -42.19 -32.27
N ALA A 76 27.34 -42.32 -31.20
CA ALA A 76 28.48 -43.22 -31.16
C ALA A 76 28.04 -44.69 -31.36
N ARG A 77 26.97 -45.10 -30.69
CA ARG A 77 26.43 -46.47 -30.81
C ARG A 77 25.78 -46.73 -32.16
N LEU A 78 25.10 -45.74 -32.74
CA LEU A 78 24.55 -45.84 -34.08
C LEU A 78 25.68 -46.07 -35.10
N LYS A 79 26.76 -45.30 -35.02
CA LYS A 79 27.97 -45.50 -35.86
C LYS A 79 28.60 -46.89 -35.67
N GLU A 80 28.58 -47.42 -34.46
CA GLU A 80 29.10 -48.76 -34.18
C GLU A 80 28.22 -49.85 -34.81
N LEU A 81 26.89 -49.68 -34.77
CA LEU A 81 25.96 -50.54 -35.51
C LEU A 81 26.14 -50.44 -37.02
N GLU A 82 26.28 -49.22 -37.55
CA GLU A 82 26.35 -48.96 -38.98
C GLU A 82 27.64 -49.51 -39.60
N ASN A 83 28.74 -49.49 -38.85
CA ASN A 83 30.02 -50.04 -39.28
C ASN A 83 30.16 -51.56 -39.08
N ARG A 84 29.12 -52.24 -38.58
CA ARG A 84 29.18 -53.69 -38.32
C ARG A 84 29.00 -54.47 -39.65
N PRO A 85 29.93 -55.36 -40.02
CA PRO A 85 29.81 -56.14 -41.25
C PRO A 85 28.58 -57.07 -41.19
N ALA A 86 27.86 -57.17 -42.30
CA ALA A 86 26.63 -57.97 -42.38
C ALA A 86 26.88 -59.45 -42.06
N PRO A 87 25.97 -60.14 -41.35
CA PRO A 87 26.14 -61.55 -41.01
C PRO A 87 26.15 -62.41 -42.27
N SER A 88 27.29 -63.01 -42.57
CA SER A 88 27.44 -64.03 -43.61
C SER A 88 27.02 -65.38 -43.04
N GLY A 89 25.72 -65.67 -43.05
CA GLY A 89 25.21 -67.00 -42.72
C GLY A 89 23.69 -67.07 -42.63
N GLU A 90 23.10 -68.02 -43.36
CA GLU A 90 21.68 -68.36 -43.37
C GLU A 90 21.20 -68.71 -41.94
N GLY A 91 20.36 -67.86 -41.37
CA GLY A 91 19.79 -68.03 -40.03
C GLY A 91 18.90 -66.84 -39.70
N SER A 92 17.65 -66.91 -40.14
CA SER A 92 16.60 -65.92 -39.91
C SER A 92 16.28 -65.80 -38.42
N GLY A 93 16.91 -64.83 -37.76
CA GLY A 93 16.54 -64.36 -36.44
C GLY A 93 17.33 -63.10 -36.12
N VAL A 94 16.65 -62.09 -35.58
CA VAL A 94 17.31 -60.95 -34.93
C VAL A 94 18.32 -61.54 -33.95
N SER A 95 19.64 -61.31 -34.16
CA SER A 95 20.64 -61.85 -33.25
C SER A 95 20.39 -61.29 -31.84
N ALA A 96 20.64 -62.07 -30.79
CA ALA A 96 20.36 -61.65 -29.40
C ALA A 96 20.95 -60.27 -29.06
N GLU A 97 22.09 -59.95 -29.65
CA GLU A 97 22.77 -58.65 -29.55
C GLU A 97 21.96 -57.48 -30.18
N TYR A 98 21.25 -57.71 -31.30
CA TYR A 98 20.36 -56.69 -31.88
C TYR A 98 19.14 -56.42 -30.99
N ALA A 99 18.63 -57.44 -30.30
CA ALA A 99 17.55 -57.27 -29.34
C ALA A 99 18.01 -56.44 -28.12
N GLU A 100 19.22 -56.69 -27.61
CA GLU A 100 19.82 -55.94 -26.50
C GLU A 100 20.08 -54.45 -26.85
N VAL A 101 20.55 -54.19 -28.07
CA VAL A 101 20.72 -52.82 -28.59
C VAL A 101 19.38 -52.09 -28.68
N LEU A 102 18.34 -52.75 -29.24
CA LEU A 102 17.01 -52.15 -29.37
C LEU A 102 16.38 -51.88 -28.01
N GLU A 103 16.52 -52.80 -27.05
CA GLU A 103 16.04 -52.60 -25.67
C GLU A 103 16.74 -51.42 -25.00
N THR A 104 18.06 -51.29 -25.17
CA THR A 104 18.81 -50.17 -24.61
C THR A 104 18.46 -48.83 -25.29
N LEU A 105 18.26 -48.82 -26.61
CA LEU A 105 17.82 -47.64 -27.33
C LEU A 105 16.42 -47.22 -26.89
N GLN A 106 15.53 -48.19 -26.69
CA GLN A 106 14.18 -47.94 -26.19
C GLN A 106 14.20 -47.37 -24.76
N ALA A 107 15.08 -47.88 -23.89
CA ALA A 107 15.30 -47.33 -22.55
C ALA A 107 15.82 -45.88 -22.59
N SER A 108 16.80 -45.60 -23.46
CA SER A 108 17.38 -44.25 -23.61
C SER A 108 16.37 -43.24 -24.17
N VAL A 109 15.53 -43.64 -25.13
CA VAL A 109 14.43 -42.80 -25.65
C VAL A 109 13.40 -42.51 -24.55
N GLU A 110 13.09 -43.48 -23.70
CA GLU A 110 12.15 -43.27 -22.59
C GLU A 110 12.71 -42.33 -21.52
N GLU A 111 14.00 -42.45 -21.20
CA GLU A 111 14.72 -41.51 -20.33
C GLU A 111 14.72 -40.08 -20.89
N GLN A 112 15.01 -39.92 -22.19
CA GLN A 112 14.95 -38.61 -22.86
C GLN A 112 13.55 -38.00 -22.85
N LYS A 113 12.50 -38.80 -23.07
CA LYS A 113 11.11 -38.33 -22.97
C LYS A 113 10.79 -37.85 -21.56
N SER A 114 11.22 -38.60 -20.55
CA SER A 114 11.04 -38.21 -19.15
C SER A 114 11.74 -36.88 -18.86
N GLU A 115 12.97 -36.71 -19.33
CA GLU A 115 13.75 -35.49 -19.10
C GLU A 115 13.17 -34.27 -19.85
N ILE A 116 12.74 -34.44 -21.11
CA ILE A 116 12.05 -33.40 -21.87
C ILE A 116 10.75 -33.00 -21.18
N SER A 117 10.00 -33.96 -20.65
CA SER A 117 8.74 -33.69 -19.94
C SER A 117 9.00 -32.86 -18.67
N ARG A 118 10.05 -33.19 -17.91
CA ARG A 118 10.47 -32.45 -16.72
C ARG A 118 10.92 -31.02 -17.05
N LEU A 119 11.69 -30.85 -18.12
CA LEU A 119 12.12 -29.53 -18.59
C LEU A 119 10.93 -28.67 -19.02
N LEU A 120 9.96 -29.27 -19.71
CA LEU A 120 8.76 -28.56 -20.15
C LEU A 120 7.90 -28.12 -18.96
N GLU A 121 7.73 -28.98 -17.94
CA GLU A 121 7.01 -28.66 -16.72
C GLU A 121 7.70 -27.55 -15.92
N ASN A 122 9.03 -27.61 -15.77
CA ASN A 122 9.78 -26.53 -15.13
C ASN A 122 9.68 -25.21 -15.90
N ALA A 123 9.82 -25.22 -17.23
CA ALA A 123 9.72 -24.02 -18.06
C ALA A 123 8.34 -23.35 -17.93
N LEU A 124 7.26 -24.13 -17.94
CA LEU A 124 5.89 -23.62 -17.74
C LEU A 124 5.72 -23.02 -16.33
N SER A 125 6.27 -23.67 -15.30
CA SER A 125 6.26 -23.17 -13.92
C SER A 125 7.02 -21.84 -13.79
N VAL A 126 8.19 -21.71 -14.41
CA VAL A 126 8.99 -20.47 -14.40
C VAL A 126 8.27 -19.35 -15.15
N GLU A 127 7.66 -19.64 -16.30
CA GLU A 127 6.89 -18.66 -17.07
C GLU A 127 5.70 -18.15 -16.24
N GLU A 128 4.95 -19.04 -15.60
CA GLU A 128 3.83 -18.69 -14.73
C GLU A 128 4.28 -17.87 -13.52
N ALA A 129 5.36 -18.29 -12.84
CA ALA A 129 5.92 -17.57 -11.71
C ALA A 129 6.39 -16.15 -12.11
N THR A 130 7.04 -16.02 -13.27
CA THR A 130 7.50 -14.73 -13.80
C THR A 130 6.31 -13.82 -14.15
N ALA A 131 5.28 -14.37 -14.78
CA ALA A 131 4.05 -13.63 -15.10
C ALA A 131 3.31 -13.17 -13.84
N ASN A 132 3.25 -14.02 -12.80
CA ASN A 132 2.68 -13.66 -11.50
C ASN A 132 3.49 -12.57 -10.81
N ALA A 133 4.83 -12.66 -10.82
CA ALA A 133 5.72 -11.65 -10.25
C ALA A 133 5.57 -10.29 -10.95
N ALA A 134 5.47 -10.28 -12.28
CA ALA A 134 5.24 -9.06 -13.06
C ALA A 134 3.89 -8.41 -12.70
N ARG A 135 2.82 -9.20 -12.59
CA ARG A 135 1.50 -8.73 -12.16
C ARG A 135 1.52 -8.16 -10.74
N ALA A 136 2.19 -8.84 -9.81
CA ALA A 136 2.35 -8.36 -8.43
C ALA A 136 3.12 -7.02 -8.37
N ALA A 137 4.21 -6.89 -9.14
CA ALA A 137 4.97 -5.65 -9.21
C ALA A 137 4.14 -4.49 -9.78
N GLN A 138 3.36 -4.73 -10.84
CA GLN A 138 2.44 -3.74 -11.40
C GLN A 138 1.38 -3.30 -10.38
N ALA A 139 0.80 -4.25 -9.63
CA ALA A 139 -0.17 -3.95 -8.58
C ALA A 139 0.43 -3.08 -7.47
N GLN A 140 1.65 -3.38 -7.04
CA GLN A 140 2.38 -2.60 -6.03
C GLN A 140 2.69 -1.18 -6.52
N GLN A 141 3.10 -1.03 -7.79
CA GLN A 141 3.33 0.28 -8.40
C GLN A 141 2.03 1.11 -8.44
N ALA A 142 0.93 0.50 -8.85
CA ALA A 142 -0.38 1.15 -8.90
C ALA A 142 -0.85 1.58 -7.50
N LEU A 143 -0.69 0.73 -6.48
CA LEU A 143 -0.99 1.07 -5.09
C LEU A 143 -0.15 2.24 -4.58
N THR A 144 1.13 2.30 -4.97
CA THR A 144 2.04 3.41 -4.63
C THR A 144 1.57 4.71 -5.26
N ALA A 145 1.13 4.66 -6.52
CA ALA A 145 0.57 5.82 -7.22
C ALA A 145 -0.72 6.33 -6.55
N ILE A 146 -1.63 5.44 -6.15
CA ILE A 146 -2.85 5.80 -5.39
C ILE A 146 -2.48 6.47 -4.06
N THR A 147 -1.50 5.91 -3.34
CA THR A 147 -1.04 6.46 -2.06
C THR A 147 -0.44 7.86 -2.22
N ALA A 148 0.33 8.08 -3.29
CA ALA A 148 0.87 9.39 -3.62
C ALA A 148 -0.23 10.41 -3.98
N ALA A 149 -1.23 9.98 -4.77
CA ALA A 149 -2.37 10.81 -5.15
C ALA A 149 -3.24 11.18 -3.95
N LEU A 150 -3.47 10.26 -3.01
CA LEU A 150 -4.12 10.53 -1.71
C LEU A 150 -3.42 11.60 -0.88
N GLY A 151 -2.08 11.64 -0.96
CA GLY A 151 -1.25 12.64 -0.33
C GLY A 151 -1.46 14.03 -0.90
N THR A 152 -1.71 14.15 -2.21
CA THR A 152 -1.86 15.44 -2.92
C THR A 152 -3.32 15.84 -3.18
N GLY A 153 -4.26 14.91 -3.03
CA GLY A 153 -5.66 15.08 -3.41
C GLY A 153 -5.90 14.99 -4.92
N ALA A 154 -4.93 14.48 -5.69
CA ALA A 154 -5.08 14.25 -7.12
C ALA A 154 -5.96 13.03 -7.41
N GLY A 155 -6.53 12.98 -8.61
CA GLY A 155 -7.16 11.78 -9.16
C GLY A 155 -6.15 10.66 -9.37
N PHE A 156 -6.63 9.42 -9.28
CA PHE A 156 -5.87 8.19 -9.38
C PHE A 156 -6.59 7.12 -10.21
N GLU A 157 -7.46 7.54 -11.13
CA GLU A 157 -8.24 6.70 -12.05
C GLU A 157 -7.34 5.75 -12.85
N THR A 158 -6.24 6.26 -13.41
CA THR A 158 -5.27 5.45 -14.15
C THR A 158 -4.68 4.35 -13.28
N ALA A 159 -4.37 4.65 -12.01
CA ALA A 159 -3.79 3.66 -11.11
C ALA A 159 -4.81 2.58 -10.70
N VAL A 160 -6.10 2.93 -10.60
CA VAL A 160 -7.17 1.94 -10.39
C VAL A 160 -7.34 1.04 -11.63
N GLN A 161 -7.18 1.61 -12.82
CA GLN A 161 -7.16 0.81 -14.05
C GLN A 161 -5.94 -0.12 -14.09
N ASP A 162 -4.75 0.35 -13.73
CA ASP A 162 -3.53 -0.46 -13.68
C ASP A 162 -3.65 -1.63 -12.69
N LEU A 163 -4.32 -1.42 -11.54
CA LEU A 163 -4.65 -2.51 -10.61
C LEU A 163 -5.56 -3.56 -11.27
N THR A 164 -6.58 -3.11 -12.00
CA THR A 164 -7.51 -4.00 -12.71
C THR A 164 -6.77 -4.80 -13.78
N ASP A 165 -5.92 -4.14 -14.56
CA ASP A 165 -5.15 -4.75 -15.65
C ASP A 165 -4.08 -5.73 -15.13
N SER A 166 -3.58 -5.51 -13.91
CA SER A 166 -2.67 -6.45 -13.24
C SER A 166 -3.37 -7.73 -12.75
N GLY A 167 -4.69 -7.84 -12.88
CA GLY A 167 -5.48 -9.00 -12.49
C GLY A 167 -5.84 -9.03 -11.00
N VAL A 168 -5.77 -7.88 -10.30
CA VAL A 168 -6.24 -7.77 -8.91
C VAL A 168 -7.77 -7.84 -8.90
N GLU A 169 -8.29 -8.93 -8.35
CA GLU A 169 -9.73 -9.10 -8.15
C GLU A 169 -10.21 -8.37 -6.89
N ASN A 170 -11.51 -8.04 -6.84
CA ASN A 170 -12.15 -7.44 -5.67
C ASN A 170 -11.48 -6.15 -5.18
N ILE A 171 -11.20 -5.22 -6.10
CA ILE A 171 -10.76 -3.87 -5.75
C ILE A 171 -11.85 -3.20 -4.89
N PRO A 172 -11.54 -2.64 -3.71
CA PRO A 172 -12.55 -2.06 -2.84
C PRO A 172 -13.30 -0.92 -3.55
N ALA A 173 -14.62 -0.89 -3.42
CA ALA A 173 -15.48 0.06 -4.15
C ALA A 173 -15.07 1.52 -3.94
N ALA A 174 -14.62 1.87 -2.72
CA ALA A 174 -14.19 3.22 -2.39
C ALA A 174 -13.04 3.75 -3.28
N LEU A 175 -12.16 2.87 -3.81
CA LEU A 175 -11.12 3.30 -4.76
C LEU A 175 -11.71 3.72 -6.10
N ASN A 176 -12.76 3.03 -6.57
CA ASN A 176 -13.44 3.38 -7.81
C ASN A 176 -14.34 4.61 -7.64
N GLU A 177 -15.07 4.69 -6.51
CA GLU A 177 -15.99 5.80 -6.22
C GLU A 177 -15.27 7.13 -6.05
N ASN A 178 -14.04 7.12 -5.55
CA ASN A 178 -13.24 8.32 -5.29
C ASN A 178 -12.04 8.44 -6.24
N ALA A 179 -12.08 7.79 -7.40
CA ALA A 179 -10.97 7.74 -8.34
C ALA A 179 -10.59 9.14 -8.87
N ASP A 180 -11.55 10.08 -8.93
CA ASP A 180 -11.33 11.50 -9.27
C ASP A 180 -10.49 12.27 -8.22
N GLY A 181 -10.23 11.64 -7.08
CA GLY A 181 -9.47 12.20 -5.97
C GLY A 181 -10.34 12.48 -4.74
N VAL A 182 -9.67 12.64 -3.60
CA VAL A 182 -10.30 13.00 -2.32
C VAL A 182 -9.71 14.30 -1.77
N ALA A 183 -10.45 14.93 -0.85
CA ALA A 183 -9.96 16.14 -0.18
C ALA A 183 -8.59 15.92 0.47
N HIS A 184 -7.68 16.87 0.25
CA HIS A 184 -6.36 16.88 0.88
C HIS A 184 -6.49 17.04 2.41
N LEU A 185 -5.68 16.33 3.20
CA LEU A 185 -5.75 16.36 4.67
C LEU A 185 -5.65 17.80 5.23
N LEU A 186 -4.73 18.61 4.71
CA LEU A 186 -4.60 20.03 5.08
C LEU A 186 -5.89 20.83 4.84
N SER A 187 -6.67 20.51 3.80
CA SER A 187 -7.96 21.18 3.56
C SER A 187 -8.95 20.82 4.68
N LEU A 188 -9.03 19.54 5.06
CA LEU A 188 -9.87 19.10 6.17
C LEU A 188 -9.42 19.76 7.49
N GLN A 189 -8.12 19.85 7.74
CA GLN A 189 -7.56 20.47 8.94
C GLN A 189 -7.82 21.98 9.04
N THR A 190 -7.68 22.69 7.92
CA THR A 190 -7.86 24.16 7.90
C THR A 190 -9.32 24.58 7.93
N THR A 191 -10.23 23.78 7.36
CA THR A 191 -11.67 24.07 7.31
C THR A 191 -12.44 23.58 8.53
N PHE A 192 -11.90 22.62 9.29
CA PHE A 192 -12.57 22.07 10.47
C PHE A 192 -12.94 23.13 11.53
N PRO A 193 -12.05 24.06 11.95
CA PRO A 193 -12.38 24.99 13.03
C PRO A 193 -13.58 25.89 12.72
N ASP A 194 -13.73 26.34 11.47
CA ASP A 194 -14.87 27.16 11.05
C ASP A 194 -16.16 26.32 11.00
N THR A 195 -16.07 25.10 10.48
CA THR A 195 -17.18 24.14 10.47
C THR A 195 -17.64 23.79 11.89
N ALA A 196 -16.72 23.57 12.82
CA ALA A 196 -17.01 23.29 14.22
C ALA A 196 -17.70 24.47 14.92
N ARG A 197 -17.28 25.72 14.64
CA ARG A 197 -17.96 26.91 15.16
C ARG A 197 -19.40 27.03 14.65
N ALA A 198 -19.62 26.73 13.37
CA ALA A 198 -20.97 26.69 12.80
C ALA A 198 -21.82 25.62 13.49
N ALA A 199 -21.30 24.40 13.64
CA ALA A 199 -21.95 23.32 14.36
C ALA A 199 -22.30 23.68 15.82
N LEU A 200 -21.38 24.33 16.55
CA LEU A 200 -21.62 24.82 17.92
C LEU A 200 -22.70 25.91 17.99
N SER A 201 -22.85 26.72 16.93
CA SER A 201 -23.94 27.69 16.86
C SER A 201 -25.30 27.01 16.75
N VAL A 202 -25.38 25.96 15.92
CA VAL A 202 -26.58 25.13 15.75
C VAL A 202 -26.89 24.33 17.01
N ALA A 203 -25.86 23.75 17.66
CA ALA A 203 -26.01 23.04 18.92
C ALA A 203 -26.60 23.93 20.02
N ARG A 204 -26.16 25.19 20.13
CA ARG A 204 -26.70 26.16 21.09
C ARG A 204 -28.13 26.60 20.75
N ALA A 205 -28.43 26.78 19.47
CA ALA A 205 -29.78 27.15 19.02
C ALA A 205 -30.77 25.99 19.21
N SER A 206 -30.33 24.76 18.99
CA SER A 206 -31.14 23.54 19.11
C SER A 206 -31.27 23.07 20.56
N GLY A 207 -30.27 23.38 21.41
CA GLY A 207 -30.29 23.14 22.85
C GLY A 207 -31.00 24.23 23.67
N GLY A 208 -31.66 25.17 23.02
CA GLY A 208 -32.45 26.21 23.67
C GLY A 208 -33.77 25.67 24.20
N ASP A 209 -33.74 24.90 25.30
CA ASP A 209 -34.64 25.14 26.45
C ASP A 209 -34.37 24.36 27.77
N ASP A 210 -33.37 23.47 27.90
CA ASP A 210 -33.45 22.50 29.02
C ASP A 210 -32.44 22.55 30.18
N THR A 211 -31.59 23.58 30.37
CA THR A 211 -30.86 23.69 31.68
C THR A 211 -30.20 25.03 32.08
N ALA A 212 -30.69 26.20 31.66
CA ALA A 212 -30.08 27.46 32.12
C ALA A 212 -31.01 28.67 32.32
N GLY A 213 -32.33 28.49 32.28
CA GLY A 213 -33.32 29.54 32.56
C GLY A 213 -33.91 29.51 33.98
N GLY A 214 -33.57 28.51 34.79
CA GLY A 214 -34.13 28.35 36.14
C GLY A 214 -33.37 29.17 37.19
N VAL A 215 -34.11 29.76 38.13
CA VAL A 215 -33.66 30.53 39.30
C VAL A 215 -32.45 29.90 40.06
N GLY A 216 -32.21 28.59 39.91
CA GLY A 216 -31.03 27.88 40.44
C GLY A 216 -29.67 28.24 39.80
N ALA A 217 -29.60 28.62 38.52
CA ALA A 217 -28.35 29.01 37.85
C ALA A 217 -27.85 30.41 38.25
N PHE A 218 -28.74 31.22 38.82
CA PHE A 218 -28.42 32.50 39.46
C PHE A 218 -27.84 32.26 40.87
N LEU A 219 -28.43 31.34 41.64
CA LEU A 219 -27.95 30.98 42.98
C LEU A 219 -26.57 30.28 42.96
N LYS A 220 -26.30 29.41 41.98
CA LYS A 220 -24.98 28.76 41.82
C LYS A 220 -23.86 29.77 41.49
N ARG A 221 -24.22 30.89 40.85
CA ARG A 221 -23.31 32.03 40.56
C ARG A 221 -22.99 32.84 41.83
N GLN A 222 -23.92 32.91 42.77
CA GLN A 222 -23.77 33.64 44.03
C GLN A 222 -23.03 32.83 45.12
N LEU A 223 -23.05 31.48 45.03
CA LEU A 223 -22.53 30.57 46.06
C LEU A 223 -21.11 30.03 45.78
N GLY A 224 -20.46 30.43 44.69
CA GLY A 224 -18.99 30.32 44.56
C GLY A 224 -18.37 28.91 44.56
N ALA A 225 -19.14 27.83 44.38
CA ALA A 225 -18.60 26.47 44.38
C ALA A 225 -18.17 26.05 42.96
N ARG A 226 -16.88 26.24 42.65
CA ARG A 226 -16.29 25.71 41.42
C ARG A 226 -15.96 24.22 41.63
N SER A 227 -16.65 23.36 40.91
CA SER A 227 -16.28 21.95 40.76
C SER A 227 -15.08 21.89 39.81
N VAL A 228 -13.96 21.35 40.30
CA VAL A 228 -12.69 21.21 39.58
C VAL A 228 -12.37 19.72 39.45
N ALA A 229 -13.07 19.07 38.53
CA ALA A 229 -12.68 17.82 37.91
C ALA A 229 -12.65 18.03 36.38
N PRO A 230 -11.79 17.31 35.64
CA PRO A 230 -11.72 17.37 34.17
C PRO A 230 -13.10 17.05 33.56
N ARG A 231 -13.53 17.78 32.51
CA ARG A 231 -14.79 17.43 31.83
C ARG A 231 -14.56 16.28 30.85
N GLU A 232 -14.84 15.07 31.33
CA GLU A 232 -15.62 14.08 30.57
C GLU A 232 -16.99 14.70 30.24
N GLY A 233 -17.51 14.49 29.03
CA GLY A 233 -18.80 15.04 28.66
C GLY A 233 -19.19 14.75 27.22
N ASP A 234 -20.48 14.49 27.04
CA ASP A 234 -21.17 14.35 25.76
C ASP A 234 -21.63 15.73 25.21
N ASP A 235 -21.17 16.82 25.84
CA ASP A 235 -21.47 18.17 25.40
C ASP A 235 -20.88 18.38 23.99
N PRO A 236 -21.60 19.01 23.05
CA PRO A 236 -21.12 19.20 21.68
C PRO A 236 -19.74 19.87 21.55
N ASP A 237 -19.38 20.75 22.49
CA ASP A 237 -18.06 21.40 22.56
C ASP A 237 -16.93 20.42 22.90
N ALA A 238 -17.18 19.51 23.85
CA ALA A 238 -16.20 18.50 24.23
C ALA A 238 -15.95 17.50 23.09
N VAL A 239 -17.02 17.05 22.42
CA VAL A 239 -16.95 16.15 21.25
C VAL A 239 -16.20 16.82 20.10
N LEU A 240 -16.57 18.05 19.73
CA LEU A 240 -15.91 18.77 18.63
C LEU A 240 -14.45 19.10 18.94
N SER A 241 -14.10 19.32 20.21
CA SER A 241 -12.71 19.51 20.63
C SER A 241 -11.86 18.23 20.46
N ARG A 242 -12.40 17.06 20.81
CA ARG A 242 -11.72 15.77 20.57
C ARG A 242 -11.60 15.46 19.08
N ALA A 243 -12.66 15.71 18.32
CA ALA A 243 -12.64 15.58 16.86
C ALA A 243 -11.59 16.51 16.23
N GLU A 244 -11.47 17.76 16.67
CA GLU A 244 -10.44 18.68 16.17
C GLU A 244 -9.03 18.16 16.43
N ALA A 245 -8.79 17.63 17.63
CA ALA A 245 -7.49 17.05 17.98
C ALA A 245 -7.16 15.86 17.07
N ALA A 246 -8.12 14.96 16.85
CA ALA A 246 -7.95 13.83 15.93
C ALA A 246 -7.67 14.29 14.49
N VAL A 247 -8.39 15.30 13.98
CA VAL A 247 -8.15 15.87 12.63
C VAL A 247 -6.74 16.47 12.52
N ARG A 248 -6.29 17.22 13.54
CA ARG A 248 -4.93 17.80 13.57
C ARG A 248 -3.84 16.73 13.54
N GLU A 249 -4.09 15.58 14.14
CA GLU A 249 -3.19 14.42 14.13
C GLU A 249 -3.32 13.54 12.87
N GLY A 250 -4.22 13.90 11.93
CA GLY A 250 -4.48 13.10 10.74
C GLY A 250 -5.38 11.88 10.97
N ARG A 251 -5.90 11.69 12.17
CA ARG A 251 -6.81 10.60 12.55
C ARG A 251 -8.25 10.93 12.15
N VAL A 252 -8.51 11.05 10.85
CA VAL A 252 -9.82 11.48 10.31
C VAL A 252 -10.95 10.50 10.67
N ALA A 253 -10.69 9.19 10.66
CA ALA A 253 -11.68 8.18 11.05
C ALA A 253 -12.13 8.32 12.52
N ASP A 254 -11.21 8.64 13.42
CA ASP A 254 -11.52 8.86 14.84
C ASP A 254 -12.36 10.13 15.01
N ALA A 255 -12.04 11.19 14.25
CA ALA A 255 -12.83 12.42 14.25
C ALA A 255 -14.26 12.20 13.76
N LEU A 256 -14.45 11.39 12.71
CA LEU A 256 -15.77 10.99 12.21
C LEU A 256 -16.57 10.27 13.30
N THR A 257 -15.95 9.32 13.99
CA THR A 257 -16.58 8.55 15.10
C THR A 257 -17.05 9.47 16.23
N GLU A 258 -16.23 10.46 16.61
CA GLU A 258 -16.63 11.46 17.61
C GLU A 258 -17.84 12.28 17.13
N ILE A 259 -17.81 12.80 15.89
CA ILE A 259 -18.89 13.66 15.36
C ILE A 259 -20.20 12.90 15.20
N GLU A 260 -20.15 11.61 14.91
CA GLU A 260 -21.34 10.75 14.81
C GLU A 260 -22.15 10.66 16.11
N THR A 261 -21.53 10.98 17.26
CA THR A 261 -22.23 11.05 18.55
C THR A 261 -23.08 12.32 18.71
N LEU A 262 -22.85 13.34 17.87
CA LEU A 262 -23.59 14.60 17.95
C LEU A 262 -25.03 14.44 17.45
N PRO A 263 -25.98 15.28 17.92
CA PRO A 263 -27.33 15.30 17.37
C PRO A 263 -27.34 15.60 15.86
N ALA A 264 -28.26 14.99 15.10
CA ALA A 264 -28.34 15.15 13.64
C ALA A 264 -28.32 16.62 13.15
N PRO A 265 -29.03 17.59 13.77
CA PRO A 265 -28.96 18.99 13.33
C PRO A 265 -27.55 19.60 13.41
N VAL A 266 -26.73 19.13 14.35
CA VAL A 266 -25.35 19.57 14.52
C VAL A 266 -24.45 18.94 13.47
N GLN A 267 -24.67 17.65 13.14
CA GLN A 267 -23.97 16.98 12.05
C GLN A 267 -24.31 17.59 10.67
N ASP A 268 -25.58 17.96 10.45
CA ASP A 268 -26.04 18.58 9.21
C ASP A 268 -25.33 19.91 8.93
N ALA A 269 -25.00 20.68 9.98
CA ALA A 269 -24.21 21.90 9.87
C ALA A 269 -22.76 21.65 9.38
N MET A 270 -22.31 20.40 9.43
CA MET A 270 -20.98 19.95 8.99
C MET A 270 -21.02 19.07 7.73
N ALA A 271 -22.17 18.97 7.05
CA ALA A 271 -22.41 17.95 6.03
C ALA A 271 -21.35 17.91 4.91
N GLU A 272 -20.93 19.07 4.40
CA GLU A 272 -19.91 19.16 3.35
C GLU A 272 -18.54 18.65 3.83
N TRP A 273 -18.12 19.07 5.02
CA TRP A 273 -16.87 18.61 5.63
C TRP A 273 -16.91 17.11 5.91
N LEU A 274 -18.04 16.62 6.44
CA LEU A 274 -18.24 15.21 6.73
C LEU A 274 -18.22 14.34 5.46
N ALA A 275 -18.80 14.81 4.36
CA ALA A 275 -18.75 14.10 3.08
C ALA A 275 -17.29 13.97 2.60
N ALA A 276 -16.53 15.06 2.61
CA ALA A 276 -15.11 15.05 2.21
C ALA A 276 -14.25 14.17 3.13
N ALA A 277 -14.46 14.24 4.45
CA ALA A 277 -13.76 13.42 5.43
C ALA A 277 -14.07 11.92 5.29
N ARG A 278 -15.33 11.56 5.05
CA ARG A 278 -15.75 10.16 4.82
C ARG A 278 -15.15 9.60 3.52
N ALA A 279 -15.19 10.36 2.44
CA ALA A 279 -14.57 9.98 1.16
C ALA A 279 -13.07 9.66 1.36
N ARG A 280 -12.35 10.55 2.05
CA ARG A 280 -10.94 10.35 2.38
C ARG A 280 -10.71 9.11 3.24
N ALA A 281 -11.42 8.99 4.36
CA ALA A 281 -11.25 7.88 5.30
C ALA A 281 -11.59 6.52 4.66
N ALA A 282 -12.65 6.45 3.84
CA ALA A 282 -13.02 5.24 3.11
C ALA A 282 -11.95 4.82 2.10
N THR A 283 -11.35 5.80 1.40
CA THR A 283 -10.27 5.55 0.43
C THR A 283 -8.99 5.09 1.14
N GLU A 284 -8.62 5.71 2.27
CA GLU A 284 -7.47 5.30 3.08
C GLU A 284 -7.64 3.86 3.62
N ALA A 285 -8.83 3.53 4.12
CA ALA A 285 -9.15 2.17 4.58
C ALA A 285 -9.09 1.15 3.42
N ALA A 286 -9.58 1.52 2.23
CA ALA A 286 -9.50 0.68 1.04
C ALA A 286 -8.08 0.42 0.57
N VAL A 287 -7.20 1.43 0.59
CA VAL A 287 -5.76 1.26 0.30
C VAL A 287 -5.12 0.32 1.31
N GLN A 288 -5.45 0.45 2.60
CA GLN A 288 -4.91 -0.42 3.64
C GLN A 288 -5.38 -1.87 3.48
N ASP A 289 -6.66 -2.10 3.21
CA ASP A 289 -7.22 -3.44 2.94
C ASP A 289 -6.56 -4.08 1.72
N LEU A 290 -6.44 -3.33 0.62
CA LEU A 290 -5.77 -3.82 -0.59
C LEU A 290 -4.29 -4.14 -0.34
N SER A 291 -3.56 -3.27 0.38
CA SER A 291 -2.16 -3.50 0.74
C SER A 291 -1.97 -4.79 1.55
N GLN A 292 -2.85 -5.05 2.53
CA GLN A 292 -2.80 -6.27 3.34
C GLN A 292 -3.04 -7.51 2.49
N ARG A 293 -4.00 -7.47 1.55
CA ARG A 293 -4.30 -8.60 0.67
C ARG A 293 -3.17 -8.88 -0.33
N LEU A 294 -2.51 -7.83 -0.84
CA LEU A 294 -1.37 -7.98 -1.75
C LEU A 294 -0.09 -8.47 -1.07
N THR A 295 0.02 -8.32 0.26
CA THR A 295 1.17 -8.81 1.04
C THR A 295 0.93 -10.16 1.71
N ALA A 296 -0.34 -10.57 1.85
CA ALA A 296 -0.73 -11.86 2.43
C ALA A 296 -0.82 -13.01 1.40
N ASN A 297 -0.82 -12.69 0.10
CA ASN A 297 -0.71 -13.66 -1.01
C ASN A 297 0.74 -13.76 -1.50
#